data_AF-A0A4Q3Z934-F1
#
_entry.id   AF-A0A4Q3Z934-F1
#
_cell.length_a   1.000
_cell.length_b   1.000
_cell.length_c   1.000
_cell.angle_alpha   90.00
_cell.angle_beta   90.00
_cell.angle_gamma   90.00
#
_symmetry.space_group_name_H-M   'P 1'
#
loop_
_entity.id
_entity.type
_entity.pdbx_description
1 polymer ?
#
loop_
_entity_poly.entity_id
_entity_poly.type
_entity_poly.pdbx_seq_one_letter_code
_entity_poly.pdbx_strand_id
1 'polypeptide(L)'
;MSLTVAIDGPAAAGKGTIARAVAAHFGFGHLDTGLLYRAVGRRVLDGMDPVAAAKALTSAEVVESDSLRRPDVAQAASQVAAMGEVRAALVAFQRAFARRQGGAVLDGRDIGTVICPDAEVKLFVTATDAVRADRRYRELLGKGHAVTLEAVAADLAERDRRDAARATAPLKPAADAQVFDTSTMSIEQAVATAIAAVQDAADRNGR
;
A
#
# COMPACT_ATOMS: atom_id res chain seq x y z
N MET A 1 21.09 -3.30 11.91
CA MET A 1 20.75 -2.09 11.13
C MET A 1 19.25 -2.12 10.82
N SER A 2 18.52 -1.02 11.00
CA SER A 2 17.09 -0.93 10.66
C SER A 2 16.94 -0.08 9.40
N LEU A 3 16.81 -0.73 8.22
CA LEU A 3 16.53 -0.05 6.97
C LEU A 3 15.02 -0.12 6.69
N THR A 4 14.40 1.03 6.45
CA THR A 4 12.97 1.18 6.15
C THR A 4 12.79 1.58 4.69
N VAL A 5 12.04 0.79 3.94
CA VAL A 5 11.63 1.09 2.58
C VAL A 5 10.13 1.43 2.58
N ALA A 6 9.82 2.68 2.27
CA ALA A 6 8.45 3.16 2.09
C ALA A 6 8.07 3.11 0.60
N ILE A 7 6.97 2.45 0.25
CA ILE A 7 6.49 2.33 -1.13
C ILE A 7 5.05 2.87 -1.22
N ASP A 8 4.91 4.07 -1.77
CA ASP A 8 3.64 4.76 -1.95
C ASP A 8 3.17 4.76 -3.40
N GLY A 9 1.91 5.14 -3.62
CA GLY A 9 1.33 5.28 -4.95
C GLY A 9 -0.11 4.76 -5.06
N PRO A 10 -0.80 5.05 -6.17
CA PRO A 10 -2.23 4.80 -6.32
C PRO A 10 -2.56 3.31 -6.43
N ALA A 11 -3.85 2.96 -6.33
CA ALA A 11 -4.29 1.57 -6.43
C ALA A 11 -3.91 0.96 -7.80
N ALA A 12 -3.58 -0.34 -7.82
CA ALA A 12 -3.19 -1.09 -9.02
C ALA A 12 -1.91 -0.60 -9.76
N ALA A 13 -1.09 0.25 -9.14
CA ALA A 13 0.20 0.66 -9.69
C ALA A 13 1.32 -0.41 -9.61
N GLY A 14 1.09 -1.56 -8.98
CA GLY A 14 2.10 -2.64 -8.85
C GLY A 14 2.91 -2.65 -7.54
N LYS A 15 2.63 -1.71 -6.62
CA LYS A 15 3.30 -1.60 -5.30
C LYS A 15 3.46 -2.90 -4.55
N GLY A 16 2.37 -3.61 -4.26
CA GLY A 16 2.44 -4.82 -3.44
C GLY A 16 3.32 -5.92 -4.05
N THR A 17 3.38 -6.00 -5.39
CA THR A 17 4.29 -6.92 -6.08
C THR A 17 5.74 -6.51 -5.88
N ILE A 18 6.06 -5.23 -6.08
CA ILE A 18 7.40 -4.68 -5.85
C ILE A 18 7.80 -4.84 -4.38
N ALA A 19 6.91 -4.49 -3.45
CA ALA A 19 7.17 -4.51 -2.01
C ALA A 19 7.51 -5.91 -1.50
N ARG A 20 6.74 -6.92 -1.93
CA ARG A 20 7.04 -8.32 -1.61
C ARG A 20 8.37 -8.78 -2.20
N ALA A 21 8.66 -8.42 -3.44
CA ALA A 21 9.91 -8.81 -4.10
C ALA A 21 11.14 -8.17 -3.45
N VAL A 22 11.06 -6.87 -3.13
CA VAL A 22 12.11 -6.15 -2.40
C VAL A 22 12.29 -6.77 -1.01
N ALA A 23 11.22 -7.00 -0.26
CA ALA A 23 11.31 -7.60 1.06
C ALA A 23 11.96 -8.99 1.03
N ALA A 24 11.56 -9.84 0.07
CA ALA A 24 12.15 -11.15 -0.13
C ALA A 24 13.63 -11.08 -0.52
N HIS A 25 14.01 -10.16 -1.40
CA HIS A 25 15.39 -10.00 -1.85
C HIS A 25 16.35 -9.63 -0.72
N PHE A 26 15.95 -8.69 0.15
CA PHE A 26 16.79 -8.20 1.25
C PHE A 26 16.55 -8.91 2.61
N GLY A 27 15.60 -9.84 2.68
CA GLY A 27 15.22 -10.50 3.93
C GLY A 27 14.49 -9.60 4.93
N PHE A 28 13.83 -8.54 4.46
CA PHE A 28 13.10 -7.58 5.30
C PHE A 28 11.69 -8.06 5.64
N GLY A 29 11.14 -7.55 6.74
CA GLY A 29 9.71 -7.73 7.01
C GLY A 29 8.86 -6.91 6.03
N HIS A 30 7.77 -7.47 5.51
CA HIS A 30 6.82 -6.75 4.65
C HIS A 30 5.50 -6.46 5.38
N LEU A 31 4.99 -5.23 5.25
CA LEU A 31 3.66 -4.84 5.71
C LEU A 31 2.88 -4.16 4.58
N ASP A 32 1.86 -4.85 4.07
CA ASP A 32 0.81 -4.26 3.22
C ASP A 32 -0.16 -3.50 4.12
N THR A 33 0.02 -2.18 4.23
CA THR A 33 -0.85 -1.34 5.08
C THR A 33 -2.28 -1.31 4.55
N GLY A 34 -2.50 -1.60 3.26
CA GLY A 34 -3.83 -1.74 2.68
C GLY A 34 -4.62 -2.90 3.29
N LEU A 35 -3.96 -3.98 3.73
CA LEU A 35 -4.62 -5.08 4.44
C LEU A 35 -5.11 -4.67 5.82
N LEU A 36 -4.41 -3.76 6.52
CA LEU A 36 -4.88 -3.23 7.80
C LEU A 36 -6.24 -2.56 7.63
N TYR A 37 -6.35 -1.64 6.66
CA TYR A 37 -7.61 -0.95 6.38
C TYR A 37 -8.69 -1.90 5.84
N ARG A 38 -8.31 -2.96 5.12
CA ARG A 38 -9.26 -4.00 4.69
C ARG A 38 -9.80 -4.81 5.85
N ALA A 39 -8.97 -5.17 6.83
CA ALA A 39 -9.42 -5.86 8.03
C ALA A 39 -10.39 -5.00 8.85
N VAL A 40 -10.08 -3.71 9.01
CA VAL A 40 -11.02 -2.73 9.61
C VAL A 40 -12.32 -2.65 8.79
N GLY A 41 -12.21 -2.44 7.48
CA GLY A 41 -13.38 -2.35 6.59
C GLY A 41 -14.26 -3.60 6.63
N ARG A 42 -13.67 -4.79 6.74
CA ARG A 42 -14.41 -6.05 6.91
C ARG A 42 -15.22 -6.06 8.21
N ARG A 43 -14.61 -5.71 9.34
CA ARG A 43 -15.32 -5.64 10.63
C ARG A 43 -16.46 -4.61 10.63
N VAL A 44 -16.27 -3.50 9.91
CA VAL A 44 -17.33 -2.51 9.70
C VAL A 44 -18.49 -3.08 8.89
N LEU A 45 -18.21 -3.88 7.85
CA LEU A 45 -19.26 -4.61 7.13
C LEU A 45 -19.99 -5.63 8.01
N ASP A 46 -19.30 -6.19 9.01
CA ASP A 46 -19.89 -7.07 10.02
C ASP A 46 -20.62 -6.30 11.14
N GLY A 47 -20.74 -4.96 11.03
CA GLY A 47 -21.54 -4.11 11.92
C GLY A 47 -20.77 -3.41 13.05
N MET A 48 -19.45 -3.49 13.06
CA MET A 48 -18.63 -2.84 14.09
C MET A 48 -18.40 -1.35 13.80
N ASP A 49 -18.29 -0.53 14.85
CA ASP A 49 -17.82 0.85 14.72
C ASP A 49 -16.39 0.91 14.12
N PRO A 50 -16.10 1.80 13.16
CA PRO A 50 -14.79 1.87 12.51
C PRO A 50 -13.59 2.07 13.45
N VAL A 51 -13.74 2.91 14.48
CA VAL A 51 -12.64 3.22 15.42
C VAL A 51 -12.43 2.05 16.38
N ALA A 52 -13.51 1.44 16.87
CA ALA A 52 -13.44 0.23 17.67
C ALA A 52 -12.79 -0.93 16.88
N ALA A 53 -13.18 -1.11 15.62
CA ALA A 53 -12.61 -2.11 14.72
C ALA A 53 -11.09 -1.92 14.50
N ALA A 54 -10.64 -0.67 14.38
CA ALA A 54 -9.22 -0.35 14.25
C ALA A 54 -8.42 -0.61 15.53
N LYS A 55 -8.96 -0.22 16.70
CA LYS A 55 -8.31 -0.43 18.00
C LYS A 55 -8.22 -1.90 18.41
N ALA A 56 -9.21 -2.71 18.02
CA ALA A 56 -9.26 -4.13 18.31
C ALA A 56 -8.45 -4.98 17.31
N LEU A 57 -7.73 -4.37 16.36
CA LEU A 57 -7.03 -5.10 15.31
C LEU A 57 -5.78 -5.79 15.87
N THR A 58 -5.65 -7.09 15.64
CA THR A 58 -4.46 -7.85 16.03
C THR A 58 -3.62 -8.22 14.82
N SER A 59 -2.32 -8.46 15.01
CA SER A 59 -1.40 -8.85 13.93
C SER A 59 -1.80 -10.15 13.24
N ALA A 60 -2.45 -11.07 13.95
CA ALA A 60 -2.93 -12.34 13.41
C ALA A 60 -4.07 -12.18 12.38
N GLU A 61 -4.81 -11.07 12.44
CA GLU A 61 -5.94 -10.81 11.54
C GLU A 61 -5.55 -10.08 10.26
N VAL A 62 -4.31 -9.58 10.21
CA VAL A 62 -3.71 -8.95 9.03
C VAL A 62 -3.05 -10.00 8.13
N VAL A 63 -3.14 -11.28 8.48
CA VAL A 63 -2.66 -12.37 7.63
C VAL A 63 -3.44 -12.36 6.32
N GLU A 64 -2.70 -12.44 5.22
CA GLU A 64 -3.18 -12.50 3.84
C GLU A 64 -4.31 -13.54 3.69
N SER A 65 -5.56 -13.11 3.86
CA SER A 65 -6.74 -13.94 3.60
C SER A 65 -7.44 -13.43 2.33
N ASP A 66 -7.86 -14.36 1.48
CA ASP A 66 -8.60 -14.03 0.26
C ASP A 66 -9.88 -13.22 0.57
N SER A 67 -10.44 -13.40 1.77
CA SER A 67 -11.61 -12.66 2.23
C SER A 67 -11.38 -11.15 2.38
N LEU A 68 -10.16 -10.69 2.66
CA LEU A 68 -9.80 -9.26 2.72
C LEU A 68 -9.62 -8.63 1.34
N ARG A 69 -9.41 -9.45 0.30
CA ARG A 69 -9.15 -9.00 -1.07
C ARG A 69 -10.42 -8.83 -1.91
N ARG A 70 -11.60 -9.19 -1.37
CA ARG A 70 -12.90 -9.01 -2.02
C ARG A 70 -13.20 -7.54 -2.37
N PRO A 71 -13.97 -7.27 -3.44
CA PRO A 71 -14.29 -5.89 -3.86
C PRO A 71 -15.04 -5.06 -2.81
N ASP A 72 -16.03 -5.63 -2.12
CA ASP A 72 -16.80 -4.97 -1.06
C ASP A 72 -15.91 -4.52 0.10
N VAL A 73 -15.01 -5.40 0.56
CA VAL A 73 -14.02 -5.09 1.60
C VAL A 73 -13.03 -4.02 1.13
N ALA A 74 -12.61 -4.06 -0.15
CA ALA A 74 -11.74 -3.03 -0.72
C ALA A 74 -12.39 -1.63 -0.67
N GLN A 75 -13.69 -1.57 -0.92
CA GLN A 75 -14.45 -0.33 -0.91
C GLN A 75 -14.66 0.19 0.51
N ALA A 76 -15.06 -0.67 1.44
CA ALA A 76 -15.16 -0.34 2.86
C ALA A 76 -13.81 0.16 3.41
N ALA A 77 -12.69 -0.50 3.05
CA ALA A 77 -11.34 -0.08 3.40
C ALA A 77 -11.03 1.35 2.94
N SER A 78 -11.42 1.69 1.71
CA SER A 78 -11.19 3.03 1.15
C SER A 78 -12.04 4.10 1.84
N GLN A 79 -13.22 3.75 2.37
CA GLN A 79 -14.07 4.68 3.13
C GLN A 79 -13.50 4.91 4.54
N VAL A 80 -13.14 3.85 5.26
CA VAL A 80 -12.59 3.98 6.62
C VAL A 80 -11.20 4.62 6.62
N ALA A 81 -10.40 4.44 5.56
CA ALA A 81 -9.08 5.06 5.44
C ALA A 81 -9.12 6.61 5.32
N ALA A 82 -10.29 7.18 5.00
CA ALA A 82 -10.51 8.63 5.00
C ALA A 82 -10.80 9.20 6.42
N MET A 83 -11.10 8.34 7.40
CA MET A 83 -11.44 8.75 8.77
C MET A 83 -10.16 8.94 9.59
N GLY A 84 -9.90 10.18 10.05
CA GLY A 84 -8.69 10.52 10.80
C GLY A 84 -8.47 9.67 12.06
N GLU A 85 -9.53 9.37 12.81
CA GLU A 85 -9.45 8.59 14.05
C GLU A 85 -9.08 7.12 13.82
N VAL A 86 -9.60 6.51 12.74
CA VAL A 86 -9.23 5.15 12.30
C VAL A 86 -7.74 5.11 11.98
N ARG A 87 -7.24 6.10 11.22
CA ARG A 87 -5.82 6.19 10.90
C ARG A 87 -4.97 6.33 12.16
N ALA A 88 -5.36 7.25 13.06
CA ALA A 88 -4.65 7.49 14.32
C ALA A 88 -4.51 6.20 15.15
N ALA A 89 -5.54 5.36 15.19
CA ALA A 89 -5.50 4.07 15.88
C ALA A 89 -4.49 3.07 15.27
N LEU A 90 -4.22 3.15 13.97
CA LEU A 90 -3.31 2.23 13.26
C LEU A 90 -1.87 2.74 13.12
N VAL A 91 -1.61 4.04 13.36
CA VAL A 91 -0.27 4.65 13.15
C VAL A 91 0.81 4.00 14.02
N ALA A 92 0.52 3.77 15.30
CA ALA A 92 1.50 3.23 16.23
C ALA A 92 2.03 1.86 15.80
N PHE A 93 1.12 0.98 15.34
CA PHE A 93 1.48 -0.35 14.82
C PHE A 93 2.39 -0.25 13.60
N GLN A 94 2.05 0.59 12.61
CA GLN A 94 2.82 0.74 11.38
C GLN A 94 4.23 1.29 11.66
N ARG A 95 4.34 2.30 12.54
CA ARG A 95 5.63 2.88 12.94
C ARG A 95 6.51 1.88 13.70
N ALA A 96 5.91 1.10 14.60
CA ALA A 96 6.63 0.04 15.31
C ALA A 96 7.15 -1.03 14.34
N PHE A 97 6.34 -1.44 13.37
CA PHE A 97 6.77 -2.39 12.33
C PHE A 97 7.94 -1.85 11.49
N ALA A 98 7.87 -0.57 11.10
CA ALA A 98 8.90 0.07 10.29
C ALA A 98 10.29 0.08 10.94
N ARG A 99 10.36 0.17 12.27
CA ARG A 99 11.63 0.23 13.01
C ARG A 99 12.06 -1.12 13.60
N ARG A 100 11.48 -2.22 13.12
CA ARG A 100 11.88 -3.57 13.54
C ARG A 100 13.36 -3.84 13.22
N GLN A 101 13.96 -4.73 14.00
CA GLN A 101 15.26 -5.30 13.64
C GLN A 101 15.13 -6.16 12.38
N GLY A 102 16.17 -6.14 11.54
CA GLY A 102 16.19 -6.87 10.26
C GLY A 102 15.59 -6.11 9.08
N GLY A 103 15.17 -4.85 9.27
CA GLY A 103 14.62 -4.01 8.19
C GLY A 103 13.16 -4.27 7.86
N ALA A 104 12.54 -3.31 7.19
CA ALA A 104 11.12 -3.33 6.86
C ALA A 104 10.81 -2.70 5.49
N VAL A 105 9.85 -3.28 4.79
CA VAL A 105 9.19 -2.71 3.61
C VAL A 105 7.73 -2.47 3.96
N LEU A 106 7.26 -1.25 3.79
CA LEU A 106 5.87 -0.86 3.98
C LEU A 106 5.32 -0.33 2.67
N ASP A 107 4.19 -0.86 2.21
CA ASP A 107 3.49 -0.31 1.05
C ASP A 107 2.10 0.26 1.39
N GLY A 108 1.76 1.39 0.79
CA GLY A 108 0.58 2.17 1.18
C GLY A 108 0.25 3.36 0.28
N ARG A 109 -0.15 4.48 0.90
CA ARG A 109 -0.51 5.74 0.22
C ARG A 109 0.24 6.96 0.77
N ASP A 110 0.61 6.91 2.03
CA ASP A 110 1.24 7.98 2.79
C ASP A 110 2.34 7.46 3.72
N ILE A 111 3.00 6.37 3.32
CA ILE A 111 4.06 5.75 4.10
C ILE A 111 5.25 6.71 4.23
N GLY A 112 5.80 7.18 3.11
CA GLY A 112 6.96 8.07 3.09
C GLY A 112 6.66 9.52 3.48
N THR A 113 5.38 9.92 3.58
CA THR A 113 4.96 11.28 3.93
C THR A 113 4.47 11.43 5.37
N VAL A 114 3.85 10.39 5.95
CA VAL A 114 3.18 10.50 7.27
C VAL A 114 3.60 9.39 8.22
N ILE A 115 3.61 8.13 7.76
CA ILE A 115 3.91 7.00 8.64
C ILE A 115 5.41 6.96 8.98
N CYS A 116 6.25 7.00 7.95
CA CYS A 116 7.70 6.90 7.98
C CYS A 116 8.33 8.07 7.17
N PRO A 117 8.17 9.34 7.62
CA PRO A 117 8.79 10.48 6.95
C PRO A 117 10.33 10.42 6.97
N ASP A 118 10.92 9.63 7.87
CA ASP A 118 12.37 9.41 7.95
C ASP A 118 12.77 8.01 7.42
N ALA A 119 11.96 7.41 6.53
CA ALA A 119 12.36 6.18 5.85
C ALA A 119 13.61 6.41 5.02
N GLU A 120 14.58 5.51 5.12
CA GLU A 120 15.86 5.61 4.41
C GLU A 120 15.70 5.48 2.90
N VAL A 121 14.63 4.81 2.46
CA VAL A 121 14.26 4.68 1.05
C VAL A 121 12.78 4.99 0.89
N LYS A 122 12.45 5.89 -0.04
CA LYS A 122 11.07 6.23 -0.39
C LYS A 122 10.88 6.09 -1.89
N LEU A 123 9.92 5.25 -2.27
CA LEU A 123 9.56 4.97 -3.64
C LEU A 123 8.10 5.38 -3.84
N PHE A 124 7.81 6.08 -4.93
CA PHE A 124 6.44 6.38 -5.34
C PHE A 124 6.17 5.68 -6.67
N VAL A 125 5.45 4.57 -6.62
CA VAL A 125 5.15 3.74 -7.79
C VAL A 125 3.82 4.18 -8.40
N THR A 126 3.87 4.61 -9.64
CA THR A 126 2.71 5.04 -10.41
C THR A 126 2.57 4.28 -11.72
N ALA A 127 1.44 4.47 -12.38
CA ALA A 127 1.17 4.10 -13.76
C ALA A 127 -0.04 4.91 -14.25
N THR A 128 -0.20 5.03 -15.57
CA THR A 128 -1.38 5.67 -16.15
C THR A 128 -2.67 4.98 -15.73
N ASP A 129 -3.76 5.75 -15.67
CA ASP A 129 -5.07 5.25 -15.24
C ASP A 129 -5.55 4.07 -16.07
N ALA A 130 -5.33 4.12 -17.39
CA ALA A 130 -5.66 3.03 -18.31
C ALA A 130 -4.90 1.73 -17.97
N VAL A 131 -3.59 1.82 -17.70
CA VAL A 131 -2.77 0.66 -17.32
C VAL A 131 -3.21 0.10 -15.97
N ARG A 132 -3.51 0.96 -14.99
CA ARG A 132 -3.99 0.52 -13.66
C ARG A 132 -5.36 -0.15 -13.75
N ALA A 133 -6.28 0.40 -14.55
CA ALA A 133 -7.59 -0.18 -14.79
C ALA A 133 -7.49 -1.55 -15.46
N ASP A 134 -6.71 -1.69 -16.53
CA ASP A 134 -6.51 -2.96 -17.22
C ASP A 134 -5.87 -4.02 -16.32
N ARG A 135 -4.81 -3.67 -15.57
CA ARG A 135 -4.19 -4.57 -14.58
C ARG A 135 -5.19 -5.07 -13.55
N ARG A 136 -5.98 -4.17 -12.97
CA ARG A 136 -6.99 -4.51 -11.95
C ARG A 136 -8.12 -5.34 -12.53
N TYR A 137 -8.57 -5.02 -13.75
CA TYR A 137 -9.60 -5.76 -14.47
C TYR A 137 -9.17 -7.21 -14.70
N ARG A 138 -7.95 -7.43 -15.22
CA ARG A 138 -7.38 -8.77 -15.42
C ARG A 138 -7.23 -9.54 -14.10
N GLU A 139 -6.81 -8.88 -13.03
CA GLU A 139 -6.72 -9.50 -11.70
C GLU A 139 -8.10 -10.00 -11.21
N LEU A 140 -9.14 -9.18 -11.38
CA LEU A 140 -10.50 -9.52 -10.95
C LEU A 140 -11.12 -10.63 -11.82
N LEU A 141 -10.92 -10.59 -13.14
CA LEU A 141 -11.32 -11.66 -14.05
C LEU A 141 -10.66 -12.99 -13.70
N GLY A 142 -9.34 -12.97 -13.43
CA GLY A 142 -8.58 -14.16 -13.03
C GLY A 142 -9.07 -14.79 -11.72
N LYS A 143 -9.82 -14.03 -10.90
CA LYS A 143 -10.45 -14.49 -9.66
C LYS A 143 -11.93 -14.83 -9.82
N GLY A 144 -12.45 -14.85 -11.05
CA GLY A 144 -13.84 -15.20 -11.35
C GLY A 144 -14.86 -14.10 -11.02
N HIS A 145 -14.44 -12.86 -10.83
CA HIS A 145 -15.37 -11.75 -10.63
C HIS A 145 -15.94 -11.25 -11.97
N ALA A 146 -17.27 -11.16 -12.05
CA ALA A 146 -17.95 -10.53 -13.17
C ALA A 146 -17.92 -9.00 -13.02
N VAL A 147 -16.99 -8.35 -13.73
CA VAL A 147 -16.81 -6.89 -13.76
C VAL A 147 -16.56 -6.41 -15.19
N THR A 148 -16.72 -5.11 -15.46
CA THR A 148 -16.31 -4.50 -16.74
C THR A 148 -15.09 -3.60 -16.53
N LEU A 149 -14.35 -3.33 -17.60
CA LEU A 149 -13.19 -2.43 -17.54
C LEU A 149 -13.61 -1.02 -17.12
N GLU A 150 -14.76 -0.54 -17.61
CA GLU A 150 -15.31 0.79 -17.31
C GLU A 150 -15.66 0.91 -15.82
N ALA A 151 -16.30 -0.12 -15.24
CA ALA A 151 -16.62 -0.14 -13.81
C ALA A 151 -15.34 -0.11 -12.96
N VAL A 152 -14.34 -0.90 -13.33
CA VAL A 152 -13.04 -0.91 -12.64
C VAL A 152 -12.33 0.44 -12.75
N ALA A 153 -12.35 1.06 -13.93
CA ALA A 153 -11.75 2.38 -14.13
C ALA A 153 -12.45 3.46 -13.28
N ALA A 154 -13.79 3.45 -13.24
CA ALA A 154 -14.58 4.37 -12.42
C ALA A 154 -14.28 4.19 -10.92
N ASP A 155 -14.21 2.93 -10.45
CA ASP A 155 -13.88 2.61 -9.05
C ASP A 155 -12.48 3.10 -8.65
N LEU A 156 -11.50 2.93 -9.55
CA LEU A 156 -10.14 3.43 -9.33
C LEU A 156 -10.10 4.95 -9.29
N ALA A 157 -10.75 5.63 -10.25
CA ALA A 157 -10.80 7.09 -10.29
C ALA A 157 -11.46 7.68 -9.03
N GLU A 158 -12.58 7.11 -8.59
CA GLU A 158 -13.26 7.52 -7.36
C GLU A 158 -12.40 7.28 -6.12
N ARG A 159 -11.65 6.18 -6.10
CA ARG A 159 -10.68 5.91 -5.03
C ARG A 159 -9.54 6.91 -5.04
N ASP A 160 -8.96 7.22 -6.19
CA ASP A 160 -7.84 8.16 -6.29
C ASP A 160 -8.30 9.58 -5.89
N ARG A 161 -9.51 9.98 -6.28
CA ARG A 161 -10.14 11.23 -5.84
C ARG A 161 -10.27 11.28 -4.31
N ARG A 162 -10.78 10.22 -3.68
CA ARG A 162 -10.86 10.14 -2.20
C ARG A 162 -9.47 10.16 -1.56
N ASP A 163 -8.54 9.37 -2.09
CA ASP A 163 -7.17 9.26 -1.59
C ASP A 163 -6.44 10.62 -1.65
N ALA A 164 -6.68 11.43 -2.68
CA ALA A 164 -6.10 12.77 -2.85
C ALA A 164 -6.83 13.86 -2.05
N ALA A 165 -8.16 13.77 -1.90
CA ALA A 165 -8.98 14.76 -1.21
C ALA A 165 -8.95 14.65 0.33
N ARG A 166 -8.20 13.68 0.89
CA ARG A 166 -8.06 13.51 2.33
C ARG A 166 -7.48 14.78 2.97
N ALA A 167 -8.18 15.32 3.98
CA ALA A 167 -7.70 16.43 4.79
C ALA A 167 -6.40 16.08 5.54
N THR A 168 -6.27 14.83 5.97
CA THR A 168 -5.07 14.29 6.61
C THR A 168 -4.45 13.20 5.74
N ALA A 169 -3.15 13.30 5.48
CA ALA A 169 -2.39 12.33 4.69
C ALA A 169 -2.92 12.09 3.25
N PRO A 170 -3.05 13.15 2.43
CA PRO A 170 -3.42 13.01 1.02
C PRO A 170 -2.36 12.18 0.28
N LEU A 171 -2.80 11.41 -0.72
CA LEU A 171 -1.89 10.66 -1.59
C LEU A 171 -1.06 11.65 -2.42
N LYS A 172 0.21 11.78 -2.05
CA LYS A 172 1.23 12.54 -2.78
C LYS A 172 2.60 11.91 -2.56
N PRO A 173 3.51 12.00 -3.53
CA PRO A 173 4.89 11.60 -3.31
C PRO A 173 5.53 12.46 -2.20
N ALA A 174 6.39 11.84 -1.39
CA ALA A 174 7.29 12.60 -0.51
C ALA A 174 8.29 13.38 -1.36
N ALA A 175 8.80 14.50 -0.83
CA ALA A 175 9.71 15.38 -1.57
C ALA A 175 11.00 14.68 -2.03
N ASP A 176 11.45 13.68 -1.27
CA ASP A 176 12.63 12.85 -1.50
C ASP A 176 12.29 11.45 -2.01
N ALA A 177 11.04 11.21 -2.43
CA ALA A 177 10.65 9.93 -3.03
C ALA A 177 11.14 9.82 -4.48
N GLN A 178 11.73 8.68 -4.82
CA GLN A 178 12.00 8.33 -6.21
C GLN A 178 10.70 7.88 -6.89
N VAL A 179 10.33 8.53 -7.98
CA VAL A 179 9.09 8.23 -8.71
C VAL A 179 9.36 7.18 -9.78
N PHE A 180 8.62 6.07 -9.72
CA PHE A 180 8.67 5.00 -10.72
C PHE A 180 7.36 4.96 -11.50
N ASP A 181 7.41 5.35 -12.77
CA ASP A 181 6.31 5.09 -13.69
C ASP A 181 6.47 3.69 -14.28
N THR A 182 5.59 2.78 -13.85
CA THR A 182 5.57 1.39 -14.29
C THR A 182 4.70 1.16 -15.52
N SER A 183 4.18 2.22 -16.17
CA SER A 183 3.22 2.10 -17.29
C SER A 183 3.73 1.24 -18.44
N THR A 184 5.02 1.30 -18.72
CA THR A 184 5.67 0.57 -19.83
C THR A 184 6.64 -0.50 -19.35
N MET A 185 6.71 -0.75 -18.04
CA MET A 185 7.62 -1.72 -17.44
C MET A 185 6.96 -3.10 -17.30
N SER A 186 7.75 -4.15 -17.56
CA SER A 186 7.42 -5.49 -17.08
C SER A 186 7.52 -5.56 -15.55
N ILE A 187 6.97 -6.64 -14.96
CA ILE A 187 7.09 -6.86 -13.51
C ILE A 187 8.56 -7.02 -13.12
N GLU A 188 9.33 -7.78 -13.89
CA GLU A 188 10.75 -8.03 -13.64
C GLU A 188 11.56 -6.72 -13.70
N GLN A 189 11.30 -5.87 -14.69
CA GLN A 189 11.94 -4.57 -14.81
C GLN A 189 11.61 -3.67 -13.60
N ALA A 190 10.32 -3.54 -13.26
CA ALA A 190 9.91 -2.71 -12.13
C ALA A 190 10.51 -3.19 -10.80
N VAL A 191 10.57 -4.51 -10.58
CA VAL A 191 11.21 -5.12 -9.41
C VAL A 191 12.71 -4.87 -9.40
N ALA A 192 13.41 -5.11 -10.52
CA ALA A 192 14.85 -4.90 -10.62
C ALA A 192 15.24 -3.44 -10.37
N THR A 193 14.49 -2.49 -10.93
CA THR A 193 14.69 -1.06 -10.70
C THR A 193 14.49 -0.70 -9.22
N ALA A 194 13.45 -1.22 -8.57
CA ALA A 194 13.21 -0.96 -7.15
C ALA A 194 14.31 -1.56 -6.25
N ILE A 195 14.78 -2.77 -6.55
CA ILE A 195 15.89 -3.41 -5.83
C ILE A 195 17.17 -2.58 -5.97
N ALA A 196 17.52 -2.13 -7.17
CA ALA A 196 18.68 -1.28 -7.39
C ALA A 196 18.61 0.02 -6.59
N ALA A 197 17.44 0.68 -6.58
CA ALA A 197 17.23 1.90 -5.81
C ALA A 197 17.39 1.69 -4.29
N VAL A 198 16.95 0.54 -3.77
CA VAL A 198 17.13 0.16 -2.35
C VAL A 198 18.59 -0.16 -2.05
N GLN A 199 19.27 -0.92 -2.92
CA GLN A 199 20.69 -1.25 -2.77
C GLN A 199 21.55 0.02 -2.72
N ASP A 200 21.35 0.93 -3.66
CA ASP A 200 22.09 2.20 -3.73
C ASP A 200 21.95 3.02 -2.45
N ALA A 201 20.78 3.00 -1.83
CA ALA A 201 20.54 3.69 -0.57
C ALA A 201 21.14 2.96 0.63
N ALA A 202 21.08 1.62 0.65
CA ALA A 202 21.74 0.82 1.67
C ALA A 202 23.26 1.03 1.66
N ASP A 203 23.87 1.10 0.48
CA ASP A 203 25.30 1.31 0.30
C ASP A 203 25.74 2.72 0.76
N ARG A 204 24.90 3.73 0.54
CA ARG A 204 25.15 5.10 1.06
C ARG A 204 25.06 5.18 2.58
N ASN A 205 24.17 4.41 3.20
CA ASN A 205 23.96 4.42 4.66
C ASN A 205 24.91 3.49 5.43
N GLY A 206 25.57 2.55 4.73
CA GLY A 206 26.59 1.66 5.29
C GLY A 206 28.02 2.23 5.23
N ARG A 207 28.22 3.39 4.61
CA ARG A 207 29.45 4.18 4.63
C ARG A 207 29.41 5.20 5.75
#